data_AF-A0A2M7ZFC3-F1
#
_entry.id   AF-A0A2M7ZFC3-F1
#
_cell.length_a   1.000
_cell.length_b   1.000
_cell.length_c   1.000
_cell.angle_alpha   90.00
_cell.angle_beta   90.00
_cell.angle_gamma   90.00
#
_symmetry.space_group_name_H-M   'P 1'
#
loop_
_entity.id
_entity.type
_entity.pdbx_description
1 polymer ?
#
loop_
_entity_poly.entity_id
_entity_poly.type
_entity_poly.pdbx_seq_one_letter_code
_entity_poly.pdbx_strand_id
1 'polypeptide(L)'
;MLTKSAILSFLLFAVFSTNIFAGSNNMRDIEQNLLAGLTSENEGLRLSCAYFLGEYKSESAVIPLMNALNTEDNICMRIIAALSLIKIGDERGVFLVQRTSVFDDCEVVRKISERFYLAYLHNKSNDDAVIENIFAKTD
;
A
#
# COMPACT_ATOMS: atom_id res chain seq x y z
N MET A 1 -18.59 -5.35 -53.62
CA MET A 1 -18.84 -3.90 -53.43
C MET A 1 -19.05 -3.66 -51.95
N LEU A 2 -18.03 -3.21 -51.22
CA LEU A 2 -18.23 -2.76 -49.84
C LEU A 2 -19.16 -1.55 -49.87
N THR A 3 -20.31 -1.64 -49.20
CA THR A 3 -21.21 -0.50 -49.09
C THR A 3 -20.50 0.61 -48.32
N LYS A 4 -20.65 1.87 -48.74
CA LYS A 4 -19.99 3.02 -48.10
C LYS A 4 -20.22 3.08 -46.58
N SER A 5 -21.33 2.51 -46.11
CA SER A 5 -21.66 2.33 -44.70
C SER A 5 -20.70 1.38 -43.95
N ALA A 6 -20.25 0.28 -44.56
CA ALA A 6 -19.36 -0.70 -43.91
C ALA A 6 -17.96 -0.11 -43.66
N ILE A 7 -17.48 0.73 -44.57
CA ILE A 7 -16.20 1.43 -44.46
C ILE A 7 -16.26 2.49 -43.35
N LEU A 8 -17.39 3.20 -43.23
CA LEU A 8 -17.59 4.20 -42.18
C LEU A 8 -17.65 3.55 -40.77
N SER A 9 -18.32 2.40 -40.64
CA SER A 9 -18.34 1.65 -39.38
C SER A 9 -16.97 1.06 -39.00
N PHE A 10 -16.17 0.62 -39.98
CA PHE A 10 -14.81 0.14 -39.72
C PHE A 10 -13.88 1.28 -39.30
N LEU A 11 -14.02 2.45 -39.91
CA LEU A 11 -13.28 3.67 -39.51
C LEU A 11 -13.68 4.14 -38.11
N LEU A 12 -14.97 4.13 -37.77
CA LEU A 12 -15.44 4.48 -36.42
C LEU A 12 -14.90 3.49 -35.37
N PHE A 13 -14.88 2.18 -35.68
CA PHE A 13 -14.31 1.17 -34.79
C PHE A 13 -12.80 1.32 -34.62
N ALA A 14 -12.06 1.60 -35.70
CA ALA A 14 -10.63 1.86 -35.65
C ALA A 14 -10.30 3.11 -34.82
N VAL A 15 -11.07 4.19 -34.96
CA VAL A 15 -10.90 5.43 -34.17
C VAL A 15 -11.26 5.21 -32.69
N PHE A 16 -12.25 4.37 -32.37
CA PHE A 16 -12.54 4.02 -30.97
C PHE A 16 -11.41 3.17 -30.35
N SER A 17 -10.80 2.27 -31.12
CA SER A 17 -9.71 1.40 -30.62
C SER A 17 -8.42 2.16 -30.29
N THR A 18 -8.18 3.33 -30.89
CA THR A 18 -6.99 4.15 -30.63
C THR A 18 -7.19 5.22 -29.55
N ASN A 19 -8.43 5.51 -29.15
CA ASN A 19 -8.75 6.55 -28.15
C ASN A 19 -8.97 6.00 -26.73
N ILE A 20 -8.78 4.71 -26.49
CA ILE A 20 -8.70 4.15 -25.14
C ILE A 20 -7.22 4.18 -24.74
N PHE A 21 -6.77 5.26 -24.10
CA PHE A 21 -5.72 5.33 -23.06
C PHE A 21 -5.00 6.69 -23.10
N ALA A 22 -5.73 7.76 -22.79
CA ALA A 22 -5.11 9.04 -22.40
C ALA A 22 -5.89 9.66 -21.23
N GLY A 23 -6.27 8.80 -20.29
CA GLY A 23 -6.80 9.18 -18.98
C GLY A 23 -5.89 8.62 -17.92
N SER A 24 -4.66 9.14 -17.81
CA SER A 24 -3.83 8.97 -16.63
C SER A 24 -4.67 9.40 -15.44
N ASN A 25 -5.13 8.43 -14.66
CA ASN A 25 -5.60 8.74 -13.32
C ASN A 25 -4.31 8.92 -12.54
N ASN A 26 -3.82 10.17 -12.45
CA ASN A 26 -2.52 10.52 -11.85
C ASN A 26 -2.19 9.70 -10.58
N MET A 27 -3.20 9.39 -9.75
CA MET A 27 -3.07 8.56 -8.55
C MET A 27 -2.61 7.12 -8.81
N ARG A 28 -3.16 6.43 -9.83
CA ARG A 28 -2.77 5.07 -10.19
C ARG A 28 -1.35 5.03 -10.73
N ASP A 29 -0.97 6.02 -11.53
CA ASP A 29 0.38 6.11 -12.08
C ASP A 29 1.38 6.44 -10.96
N ILE A 30 1.02 7.30 -10.00
CA ILE A 30 1.82 7.54 -8.79
C ILE A 30 1.98 6.24 -8.00
N GLU A 31 0.90 5.51 -7.72
CA GLU A 31 0.95 4.24 -7.01
C GLU A 31 1.85 3.22 -7.73
N GLN A 32 1.70 3.06 -9.04
CA GLN A 32 2.53 2.16 -9.85
C GLN A 32 4.01 2.57 -9.84
N ASN A 33 4.31 3.86 -9.95
CA ASN A 33 5.68 4.37 -9.87
C ASN A 33 6.30 4.12 -8.49
N LEU A 34 5.52 4.26 -7.41
CA LEU A 34 5.99 3.94 -6.06
C LEU A 34 6.22 2.44 -5.87
N LEU A 35 5.32 1.59 -6.39
CA LEU A 35 5.49 0.13 -6.37
C LEU A 35 6.74 -0.29 -7.15
N ALA A 36 6.98 0.29 -8.33
CA ALA A 36 8.20 0.05 -9.11
C ALA A 36 9.45 0.54 -8.37
N GLY A 37 9.35 1.65 -7.63
CA GLY A 37 10.45 2.20 -6.84
C GLY A 37 10.89 1.31 -5.67
N LEU A 38 10.05 0.37 -5.21
CA LEU A 38 10.43 -0.61 -4.19
C LEU A 38 11.57 -1.53 -4.61
N THR A 39 11.85 -1.66 -5.91
CA THR A 39 12.97 -2.47 -6.42
C THR A 39 14.11 -1.61 -6.96
N SER A 40 14.17 -0.33 -6.58
CA SER A 40 15.25 0.56 -7.02
C SER A 40 16.59 0.19 -6.36
N GLU A 41 17.65 0.27 -7.14
CA GLU A 41 19.04 0.22 -6.67
C GLU A 41 19.39 1.44 -5.79
N ASN A 42 18.67 2.55 -5.95
CA ASN A 42 18.84 3.70 -5.09
C ASN A 42 18.09 3.46 -3.76
N GLU A 43 18.85 3.19 -2.70
CA GLU A 43 18.33 2.94 -1.36
C GLU A 43 17.38 4.06 -0.88
N GLY A 44 17.77 5.33 -1.04
CA GLY A 44 16.96 6.46 -0.62
C GLY A 44 15.60 6.53 -1.34
N LEU A 45 15.58 6.22 -2.64
CA LEU A 45 14.35 6.12 -3.41
C LEU A 45 13.49 4.95 -2.93
N ARG A 46 14.09 3.77 -2.74
CA ARG A 46 13.39 2.57 -2.26
C ARG A 46 12.71 2.80 -0.90
N LEU A 47 13.43 3.39 0.05
CA LEU A 47 12.92 3.76 1.38
C LEU A 47 11.77 4.79 1.27
N SER A 48 11.94 5.81 0.42
CA SER A 48 10.92 6.84 0.20
C SER A 48 9.65 6.25 -0.40
N CYS A 49 9.80 5.36 -1.38
CA CYS A 49 8.68 4.66 -2.00
C CYS A 49 7.91 3.80 -0.98
N ALA A 50 8.61 3.01 -0.17
CA ALA A 50 7.98 2.22 0.87
C ALA A 50 7.21 3.07 1.88
N TYR A 51 7.79 4.21 2.28
CA TYR A 51 7.15 5.16 3.18
C TYR A 51 5.86 5.74 2.57
N PHE A 52 5.93 6.29 1.35
CA PHE A 52 4.77 6.91 0.69
C PHE A 52 3.66 5.92 0.38
N LEU A 53 3.96 4.65 0.06
CA LEU A 53 2.94 3.62 -0.09
C LEU A 53 2.13 3.40 1.20
N GLY A 54 2.79 3.52 2.36
CA GLY A 54 2.14 3.51 3.67
C GLY A 54 1.27 4.75 3.91
N GLU A 55 1.78 5.95 3.59
CA GLU A 55 1.02 7.21 3.68
C GLU A 55 -0.25 7.18 2.82
N TYR A 56 -0.14 6.65 1.60
CA TYR A 56 -1.27 6.53 0.68
C TYR A 56 -2.18 5.34 0.96
N LYS A 57 -1.86 4.53 1.97
CA LYS A 57 -2.60 3.31 2.33
C LYS A 57 -2.83 2.40 1.12
N SER A 58 -1.80 2.21 0.29
CA SER A 58 -1.87 1.37 -0.90
C SER A 58 -2.04 -0.11 -0.51
N GLU A 59 -3.22 -0.68 -0.75
CA GLU A 59 -3.48 -2.11 -0.55
C GLU A 59 -2.59 -2.97 -1.45
N SER A 60 -2.28 -2.49 -2.66
CA SER A 60 -1.38 -3.13 -3.62
C SER A 60 0.04 -3.32 -3.07
N ALA A 61 0.45 -2.48 -2.11
CA ALA A 61 1.77 -2.52 -1.49
C ALA A 61 1.90 -3.51 -0.34
N VAL A 62 0.79 -4.10 0.16
CA VAL A 62 0.83 -4.99 1.34
C VAL A 62 1.80 -6.15 1.12
N ILE A 63 1.67 -6.89 0.01
CA ILE A 63 2.55 -8.05 -0.26
C ILE A 63 4.02 -7.61 -0.50
N PRO A 64 4.32 -6.60 -1.34
CA PRO A 64 5.68 -6.08 -1.47
C PRO A 64 6.32 -5.64 -0.15
N LEU A 65 5.58 -4.93 0.71
CA LEU A 65 6.09 -4.46 2.00
C LEU A 65 6.26 -5.62 3.00
N MET A 66 5.38 -6.62 3.00
CA MET A 66 5.55 -7.84 3.79
C MET A 66 6.83 -8.59 3.38
N ASN A 67 7.14 -8.66 2.09
CA ASN A 67 8.39 -9.24 1.61
C ASN A 67 9.58 -8.42 2.12
N ALA A 68 9.56 -7.09 1.95
CA ALA A 68 10.62 -6.22 2.42
C ALA A 68 10.90 -6.34 3.93
N LEU A 69 9.87 -6.49 4.76
CA LEU A 69 10.03 -6.71 6.20
C LEU A 69 10.74 -8.03 6.53
N ASN A 70 10.47 -9.09 5.76
CA ASN A 70 10.98 -10.43 6.02
C ASN A 70 12.36 -10.70 5.41
N THR A 71 12.66 -10.13 4.24
CA THR A 71 13.81 -10.56 3.42
C THR A 71 14.90 -9.52 3.24
N GLU A 72 14.66 -8.23 3.51
CA GLU A 72 15.71 -7.22 3.36
C GLU A 72 16.72 -7.31 4.50
N ASP A 73 18.02 -7.23 4.17
CA ASP A 73 19.09 -7.10 5.18
C ASP A 73 19.13 -5.69 5.78
N ASN A 74 18.64 -4.69 5.04
CA ASN A 74 18.66 -3.30 5.45
C ASN A 74 17.63 -3.04 6.56
N ILE A 75 18.12 -2.84 7.78
CA ILE A 75 17.31 -2.56 8.98
C ILE A 75 16.35 -1.38 8.75
N CYS A 76 16.79 -0.31 8.08
CA CYS A 76 15.94 0.85 7.79
C CYS A 76 14.76 0.47 6.88
N MET A 77 15.00 -0.34 5.85
CA MET A 77 13.95 -0.79 4.95
C MET A 77 12.91 -1.64 5.67
N ARG A 78 13.35 -2.55 6.56
CA ARG A 78 12.46 -3.37 7.39
C ARG A 78 11.61 -2.51 8.32
N ILE A 79 12.21 -1.53 8.99
CA ILE A 79 11.49 -0.59 9.87
C ILE A 79 10.44 0.21 9.10
N ILE A 80 10.80 0.75 7.93
CA ILE A 80 9.86 1.50 7.10
C ILE A 80 8.74 0.59 6.60
N ALA A 81 9.05 -0.64 6.18
CA ALA A 81 8.03 -1.60 5.77
C ALA A 81 7.05 -1.90 6.91
N ALA A 82 7.53 -2.13 8.14
CA ALA A 82 6.68 -2.34 9.30
C ALA A 82 5.79 -1.12 9.60
N LEU A 83 6.35 0.09 9.56
CA LEU A 83 5.58 1.33 9.72
C LEU A 83 4.48 1.44 8.66
N SER A 84 4.83 1.24 7.38
CA SER A 84 3.91 1.37 6.27
C SER A 84 2.79 0.34 6.34
N LEU A 85 3.08 -0.91 6.72
CA LEU A 85 2.06 -1.95 6.93
C LEU A 85 1.06 -1.56 8.03
N ILE A 86 1.53 -0.99 9.14
CA ILE A 86 0.65 -0.47 10.20
C ILE A 86 -0.22 0.68 9.71
N LYS A 87 0.33 1.58 8.89
CA LYS A 87 -0.42 2.70 8.32
C LYS A 87 -1.48 2.29 7.31
N ILE A 88 -1.20 1.27 6.50
CA ILE A 88 -2.17 0.65 5.59
C ILE A 88 -3.29 0.01 6.41
N GLY A 89 -2.95 -0.70 7.48
CA GLY A 89 -3.92 -1.30 8.40
C GLY A 89 -4.55 -2.60 7.90
N ASP A 90 -4.06 -3.16 6.80
CA ASP A 90 -4.42 -4.50 6.34
C ASP A 90 -4.02 -5.54 7.39
N GLU A 91 -4.96 -6.41 7.75
CA GLU A 91 -4.79 -7.37 8.84
C GLU A 91 -3.59 -8.30 8.65
N ARG A 92 -3.26 -8.67 7.41
CA ARG A 92 -2.10 -9.53 7.10
C ARG A 92 -0.79 -8.81 7.42
N GLY A 93 -0.73 -7.52 7.07
CA GLY A 93 0.41 -6.65 7.36
C GLY A 93 0.56 -6.41 8.87
N VAL A 94 -0.53 -6.06 9.54
CA VAL A 94 -0.55 -5.85 11.01
C VAL A 94 -0.12 -7.12 11.74
N PHE A 95 -0.64 -8.28 11.34
CA PHE A 95 -0.26 -9.58 11.91
C PHE A 95 1.23 -9.88 11.71
N LEU A 96 1.79 -9.57 10.54
CA LEU A 96 3.22 -9.75 10.31
C LEU A 96 4.04 -8.85 11.25
N VAL A 97 3.68 -7.57 11.39
CA VAL A 97 4.38 -6.63 12.30
C VAL A 97 4.32 -7.11 13.75
N GLN A 98 3.17 -7.66 14.20
CA GLN A 98 3.05 -8.30 15.50
C GLN A 98 4.04 -9.47 15.64
N ARG A 99 4.10 -10.38 14.66
CA ARG A 99 5.06 -11.50 14.71
C ARG A 99 6.50 -11.02 14.74
N THR A 100 6.84 -10.05 13.91
CA THR A 100 8.17 -9.43 13.87
C THR A 100 8.55 -8.87 15.24
N SER A 101 7.62 -8.22 15.95
CA SER A 101 7.90 -7.69 17.28
C SER A 101 8.39 -8.73 18.30
N VAL A 102 8.03 -10.00 18.10
CA VAL A 102 8.38 -11.10 19.01
C VAL A 102 9.57 -11.91 18.50
N PHE A 103 9.62 -12.19 17.19
CA PHE A 103 10.47 -13.23 16.63
C PHE A 103 11.61 -12.73 15.74
N ASP A 104 11.69 -11.44 15.43
CA ASP A 104 12.78 -10.92 14.59
C ASP A 104 14.14 -11.11 15.27
N ASP A 105 15.16 -11.55 14.55
CA ASP A 105 16.51 -11.71 15.13
C ASP A 105 17.12 -10.35 15.53
N CYS A 106 16.83 -9.29 14.77
CA CYS A 106 17.33 -7.96 15.04
C CYS A 106 16.52 -7.28 16.15
N GLU A 107 17.16 -7.03 17.29
CA GLU A 107 16.53 -6.39 18.45
C GLU A 107 15.93 -5.02 18.13
N VAL A 108 16.59 -4.23 17.28
CA VAL A 108 16.11 -2.91 16.87
C VAL A 108 14.79 -3.05 16.11
N VAL A 109 14.70 -4.01 15.19
CA VAL A 109 13.48 -4.25 14.39
C VAL A 109 12.36 -4.79 15.28
N ARG A 110 12.64 -5.71 16.21
CA ARG A 110 11.64 -6.18 17.21
C ARG A 110 11.02 -5.02 17.97
N LYS A 111 11.85 -4.23 18.66
CA LYS A 111 11.40 -3.14 19.54
C LYS A 111 10.62 -2.06 18.80
N ILE A 112 11.04 -1.73 17.59
CA ILE A 112 10.34 -0.72 16.80
C ILE A 112 9.01 -1.27 16.27
N SER A 113 8.98 -2.52 15.81
CA SER A 113 7.74 -3.18 15.37
C SER A 113 6.73 -3.31 16.51
N GLU A 114 7.20 -3.62 17.73
CA GLU A 114 6.38 -3.63 18.95
C GLU A 114 5.71 -2.26 19.15
N ARG A 115 6.49 -1.17 19.10
CA ARG A 115 5.98 0.19 19.27
C ARG A 115 4.92 0.53 18.22
N PHE A 116 5.13 0.16 16.96
CA PHE A 116 4.14 0.41 15.92
C PHE A 116 2.86 -0.40 16.14
N TYR A 117 2.98 -1.67 16.51
CA TYR A 117 1.82 -2.51 16.80
C TYR A 117 1.02 -2.03 18.01
N LEU A 118 1.69 -1.63 19.10
CA LEU A 118 1.03 -1.06 20.28
C LEU A 118 0.32 0.27 19.96
N ALA A 119 0.92 1.13 19.13
CA ALA A 119 0.28 2.35 18.67
C ALA A 119 -0.98 2.07 17.83
N TYR A 120 -0.94 1.04 16.98
CA TYR A 120 -2.11 0.57 16.23
C TYR A 120 -3.24 0.12 17.15
N LEU A 121 -2.95 -0.71 18.15
CA LEU A 121 -3.95 -1.20 19.11
C LEU A 121 -4.58 -0.06 19.91
N HIS A 122 -3.77 0.88 20.39
CA HIS A 122 -4.26 2.05 21.13
C HIS A 122 -5.22 2.90 20.29
N ASN A 123 -4.90 3.13 19.01
CA ASN A 123 -5.79 3.89 18.13
C ASN A 123 -7.09 3.13 17.85
N LYS A 124 -7.00 1.81 17.58
CA LYS A 124 -8.17 0.97 17.35
C LYS A 124 -9.12 0.93 18.57
N SER A 125 -8.57 0.80 19.78
CA SER A 125 -9.39 0.82 21.00
C SER A 125 -10.08 2.17 21.23
N ASN A 126 -9.45 3.28 20.84
CA ASN A 126 -10.07 4.60 20.93
C ASN A 126 -11.21 4.76 19.93
N ASP A 127 -11.04 4.24 18.71
CA ASP A 127 -12.09 4.24 17.69
C ASP A 127 -13.30 3.41 18.15
N ASP A 128 -13.07 2.22 18.71
CA ASP A 128 -14.14 1.34 19.24
C ASP A 128 -14.90 2.02 20.40
N ALA A 129 -14.18 2.65 21.33
CA ALA A 129 -14.79 3.35 22.47
C ALA A 129 -15.63 4.57 22.04
N VAL A 130 -15.26 5.27 20.96
CA VAL A 130 -16.08 6.36 20.41
C VAL A 130 -17.39 5.81 19.84
N ILE A 131 -17.33 4.68 19.13
CA ILE A 131 -18.50 4.04 18.52
C ILE A 131 -19.51 3.61 19.60
N GLU A 132 -19.07 2.95 20.67
CA GLU A 132 -19.94 2.55 21.79
C GLU A 132 -20.65 3.74 22.44
N ASN A 133 -19.93 4.85 22.64
CA ASN A 133 -20.49 6.07 23.22
C ASN A 133 -21.52 6.77 22.33
N ILE A 134 -21.41 6.63 21.00
CA ILE A 134 -22.41 7.15 20.05
C ILE A 134 -23.71 6.36 20.21
N PHE A 135 -23.64 5.03 20.26
CA PHE A 135 -24.82 4.18 20.40
C PHE A 135 -25.50 4.31 21.77
N ALA A 136 -24.72 4.51 22.85
CA ALA A 136 -25.28 4.70 24.19
C ALA A 136 -26.05 6.02 24.39
N LYS A 137 -25.93 6.99 23.48
CA LYS A 137 -26.63 8.30 23.54
C LYS A 137 -27.87 8.37 22.65
N THR A 138 -28.13 7.36 21.83
CA THR A 138 -29.28 7.33 20.90
C THR A 138 -30.50 6.58 21.44
N ASP A 139 -30.39 6.01 22.64
CA ASP A 139 -31.49 5.40 23.42
C ASP A 139 -31.94 6.34 24.55
#